data_AF-A0A6G2J7U6-F1
#
_entry.id   AF-A0A6G2J7U6-F1
#
_cell.length_a   1.000
_cell.length_b   1.000
_cell.length_c   1.000
_cell.angle_alpha   90.00
_cell.angle_beta   90.00
_cell.angle_gamma   90.00
#
_symmetry.space_group_name_H-M   'P 1'
#
loop_
_entity.id
_entity.type
_entity.pdbx_description
1 polymer ?
#
loop_
_entity_poly.entity_id
_entity_poly.type
_entity_poly.pdbx_seq_one_letter_code
_entity_poly.pdbx_strand_id
1 'polypeptide(L)'
;MLVISIRFLGGAYYATPWGKHVNEGVPEWPPSGWRVLRAIIASWKNMNRAIPDDVVWPILQKLTTQPPEYYLPDASISHTRHYIPTNKKPTLIMNTFVTTGDRPVLIIWKGITLNKDEFDTLKVILGTLHYLGRAESRCVATISTITNVKPNCVSFDCNDQLSIDHNLVSVLTPIKNVEFVDILNQPSSKKTYNLKSITVTTGQLHEKNYQYPPGAKLLYYTLPKNCFEPEITHSTNTSQMSSITLVRYAVAGAVCPSISDTMRVADTARSACMSRYGKHKNNNVSPTFSGKDGDGKPLVDHVHAFYLPTYETQNKIIDHLTIIAKNGFNAHELNV
;
A
#
# COMPACT_ATOMS: atom_id res chain seq x y z
N MET A 1 20.27 -9.08 14.27
CA MET A 1 19.22 -8.07 14.10
C MET A 1 18.21 -8.62 13.13
N LEU A 2 16.92 -8.43 13.39
CA LEU A 2 15.84 -8.82 12.49
C LEU A 2 15.14 -7.56 11.96
N VAL A 3 14.90 -7.51 10.66
CA VAL A 3 14.16 -6.42 10.02
C VAL A 3 13.00 -6.99 9.23
N ILE A 4 11.78 -6.60 9.57
CA ILE A 4 10.57 -6.94 8.81
C ILE A 4 10.21 -5.72 7.95
N SER A 5 10.12 -5.90 6.64
CA SER A 5 9.66 -4.90 5.70
C SER A 5 8.18 -5.12 5.39
N ILE A 6 7.37 -4.07 5.51
CA ILE A 6 5.94 -4.09 5.18
C ILE A 6 5.67 -2.98 4.16
N ARG A 7 5.26 -3.38 2.96
CA ARG A 7 4.87 -2.47 1.89
C ARG A 7 3.37 -2.53 1.69
N PHE A 8 2.68 -1.40 1.76
CA PHE A 8 1.23 -1.31 1.56
C PHE A 8 0.93 -1.18 0.07
N LEU A 9 0.22 -2.18 -0.49
CA LEU A 9 -0.05 -2.27 -1.93
C LEU A 9 -0.98 -1.16 -2.43
N GLY A 10 -1.87 -0.66 -1.58
CA GLY A 10 -2.71 0.51 -1.86
C GLY A 10 -2.04 1.85 -1.50
N GLY A 11 -0.78 1.82 -1.07
CA GLY A 11 -0.04 2.99 -0.61
C GLY A 11 -0.58 3.66 0.64
N ALA A 12 -1.43 2.98 1.40
CA ALA A 12 -2.08 3.50 2.60
C ALA A 12 -2.21 2.45 3.72
N TYR A 13 -2.04 2.92 4.96
CA TYR A 13 -2.18 2.17 6.19
C TYR A 13 -3.37 2.70 7.01
N TYR A 14 -4.41 1.88 7.09
CA TYR A 14 -5.64 2.09 7.85
C TYR A 14 -5.56 1.36 9.18
N ALA A 15 -5.54 2.13 10.26
CA ALA A 15 -5.39 1.63 11.62
C ALA A 15 -5.72 2.71 12.64
N THR A 16 -6.36 2.31 13.75
CA THR A 16 -6.69 3.18 14.87
C THR A 16 -5.78 2.82 16.05
N PRO A 17 -5.20 3.80 16.77
CA PRO A 17 -4.40 3.51 17.96
C PRO A 17 -5.22 2.82 19.04
N TRP A 18 -4.55 2.08 19.93
CA TRP A 18 -5.24 1.51 21.09
C TRP A 18 -5.82 2.63 21.97
N GLY A 19 -7.02 2.40 22.52
CA GLY A 19 -7.70 3.39 23.37
C GLY A 19 -8.23 4.61 22.61
N LYS A 20 -8.27 4.56 21.28
CA LYS A 20 -8.83 5.61 20.41
C LYS A 20 -10.04 5.09 19.64
N HIS A 21 -11.04 5.95 19.48
CA HIS A 21 -12.20 5.68 18.65
C HIS A 21 -11.92 6.06 17.19
N VAL A 22 -12.48 5.30 16.24
CA VAL A 22 -12.26 5.51 14.79
C VAL A 22 -12.63 6.91 14.31
N ASN A 23 -13.62 7.54 14.96
CA ASN A 23 -14.08 8.89 14.63
C ASN A 23 -13.27 10.02 15.30
N GLU A 24 -12.21 9.72 16.05
CA GLU A 24 -11.32 10.75 16.60
C GLU A 24 -10.37 11.34 15.53
N GLY A 25 -10.31 10.75 14.35
CA GLY A 25 -9.49 11.28 13.26
C GLY A 25 -7.98 11.06 13.45
N VAL A 26 -7.57 10.20 14.38
CA VAL A 26 -6.16 9.92 14.68
C VAL A 26 -5.77 8.53 14.15
N PRO A 27 -4.86 8.42 13.17
CA PRO A 27 -4.38 7.13 12.71
C PRO A 27 -3.29 6.58 13.64
N GLU A 28 -3.11 5.26 13.63
CA GLU A 28 -1.94 4.66 14.27
C GLU A 28 -0.70 4.83 13.39
N TRP A 29 0.34 5.45 13.93
CA TRP A 29 1.64 5.57 13.26
C TRP A 29 2.74 5.73 14.32
N PRO A 30 3.75 4.85 14.38
CA PRO A 30 3.97 3.66 13.56
C PRO A 30 2.95 2.53 13.82
N PRO A 31 2.86 1.49 12.95
CA PRO A 31 2.10 0.28 13.26
C PRO A 31 2.56 -0.33 14.59
N SER A 32 1.65 -0.52 15.53
CA SER A 32 2.03 -0.95 16.88
C SER A 32 2.60 -2.37 16.88
N GLY A 33 3.66 -2.61 17.66
CA GLY A 33 4.27 -3.94 17.79
C GLY A 33 3.24 -4.99 18.22
N TRP A 34 2.26 -4.59 19.04
CA TRP A 34 1.16 -5.46 19.45
C TRP A 34 0.32 -5.93 18.26
N ARG A 35 -0.06 -4.99 17.39
CA ARG A 35 -0.83 -5.27 16.17
C ARG A 35 -0.03 -6.10 15.18
N VAL A 36 1.26 -5.82 15.02
CA VAL A 36 2.16 -6.56 14.13
C VAL A 36 2.23 -8.03 14.55
N LEU A 37 2.48 -8.31 15.83
CA LEU A 37 2.53 -9.70 16.31
C LEU A 37 1.16 -10.40 16.21
N ARG A 38 0.06 -9.69 16.48
CA ARG A 38 -1.29 -10.24 16.25
C ARG A 38 -1.56 -10.56 14.78
N ALA A 39 -1.06 -9.75 13.85
CA ALA A 39 -1.18 -10.01 12.42
C ALA A 39 -0.36 -11.25 12.00
N ILE A 40 0.85 -11.42 12.54
CA ILE A 40 1.66 -12.64 12.34
C ILE A 40 0.91 -13.87 12.87
N ILE A 41 0.33 -13.80 14.07
CA ILE A 41 -0.46 -14.90 14.65
C ILE A 41 -1.69 -15.19 13.80
N ALA A 42 -2.41 -14.16 13.34
CA ALA A 42 -3.59 -14.35 12.50
C ALA A 42 -3.22 -15.01 11.16
N SER A 43 -2.11 -14.60 10.54
CA SER A 43 -1.58 -15.25 9.34
C SER A 43 -1.21 -16.71 9.61
N TRP A 44 -0.51 -16.99 10.72
CA TRP A 44 -0.19 -18.37 11.10
C TRP A 44 -1.45 -19.22 11.33
N LYS A 45 -2.35 -18.79 12.21
CA LYS A 45 -3.54 -19.55 12.60
C LYS A 45 -4.60 -19.65 11.50
N ASN A 46 -4.57 -18.81 10.46
CA ASN A 46 -5.54 -18.90 9.36
C ASN A 46 -4.94 -19.51 8.09
N MET A 47 -3.70 -19.16 7.73
CA MET A 47 -3.09 -19.56 6.46
C MET A 47 -2.06 -20.68 6.62
N ASN A 48 -1.44 -20.82 7.79
CA ASN A 48 -0.33 -21.76 8.03
C ASN A 48 -0.60 -22.70 9.21
N ARG A 49 -1.85 -23.18 9.34
CA ARG A 49 -2.31 -24.01 10.47
C ARG A 49 -1.52 -25.31 10.67
N ALA A 50 -0.87 -25.79 9.61
CA ALA A 50 -0.03 -26.99 9.66
C ALA A 50 1.27 -26.76 10.44
N ILE A 51 1.71 -25.51 10.63
CA ILE A 51 2.91 -25.21 11.41
C ILE A 51 2.58 -25.35 12.91
N PRO A 52 3.27 -26.24 13.65
CA PRO A 52 2.98 -26.48 15.06
C PRO A 52 3.22 -25.28 15.99
N ASP A 53 2.50 -25.26 17.12
CA ASP A 53 2.59 -24.20 18.13
C ASP A 53 3.99 -24.04 18.75
N ASP A 54 4.67 -25.15 19.02
CA ASP A 54 6.02 -25.21 19.58
C ASP A 54 7.09 -24.65 18.64
N VAL A 55 6.79 -24.48 17.34
CA VAL A 55 7.67 -23.83 16.37
C VAL A 55 7.47 -22.30 16.37
N VAL A 56 6.23 -21.82 16.41
CA VAL A 56 5.93 -20.38 16.22
C VAL A 56 6.05 -19.58 17.51
N TRP A 57 5.65 -20.14 18.65
CA TRP A 57 5.69 -19.42 19.93
C TRP A 57 7.10 -18.97 20.34
N PRO A 58 8.18 -19.77 20.19
CA PRO A 58 9.55 -19.31 20.47
C PRO A 58 9.98 -18.10 19.64
N ILE A 59 9.58 -18.05 18.36
CA ILE A 59 9.85 -16.91 17.47
C ILE A 59 9.17 -15.65 18.04
N LEU A 60 7.88 -15.73 18.32
CA LEU A 60 7.11 -14.62 18.88
C LEU A 60 7.67 -14.17 20.24
N GLN A 61 8.12 -15.11 21.08
CA GLN A 61 8.74 -14.81 22.36
C GLN A 61 10.06 -14.03 22.22
N LYS A 62 10.85 -14.31 21.18
CA LYS A 62 12.04 -13.49 20.84
C LYS A 62 11.63 -12.08 20.45
N LEU A 63 10.54 -11.90 19.70
CA LEU A 63 10.05 -10.57 19.30
C LEU A 63 9.45 -9.74 20.44
N THR A 64 9.14 -10.35 21.60
CA THR A 64 8.66 -9.61 22.78
C THR A 64 9.75 -9.28 23.80
N THR A 65 11.00 -9.71 23.59
CA THR A 65 12.09 -9.40 24.55
C THR A 65 12.43 -7.92 24.59
N GLN A 66 12.20 -7.20 23.51
CA GLN A 66 12.45 -5.77 23.41
C GLN A 66 11.46 -5.11 22.45
N PRO A 67 11.15 -3.82 22.67
CA PRO A 67 10.34 -3.05 21.73
C PRO A 67 11.02 -2.98 20.34
N PRO A 68 10.26 -3.07 19.23
CA PRO A 68 10.80 -2.78 17.91
C PRO A 68 11.13 -1.29 17.77
N GLU A 69 12.12 -0.98 16.96
CA GLU A 69 12.35 0.35 16.41
C GLU A 69 11.84 0.40 14.97
N TYR A 70 11.74 1.59 14.39
CA TYR A 70 11.17 1.75 13.06
C TYR A 70 12.02 2.64 12.16
N TYR A 71 12.04 2.28 10.89
CA TYR A 71 12.25 3.23 9.81
C TYR A 71 10.90 3.46 9.12
N LEU A 72 10.40 4.68 9.25
CA LEU A 72 9.14 5.12 8.68
C LEU A 72 9.44 5.93 7.41
N PRO A 73 8.84 5.58 6.26
CA PRO A 73 8.96 6.41 5.07
C PRO A 73 8.20 7.72 5.27
N ASP A 74 8.46 8.72 4.42
CA ASP A 74 7.63 9.92 4.47
C ASP A 74 6.18 9.55 4.21
N ALA A 75 5.33 10.19 4.98
CA ALA A 75 3.95 9.84 5.08
C ALA A 75 3.08 11.09 5.01
N SER A 76 1.77 10.89 4.87
CA SER A 76 0.81 11.97 5.10
C SER A 76 -0.43 11.39 5.76
N ILE A 77 -1.02 12.14 6.68
CA ILE A 77 -2.30 11.75 7.28
C ILE A 77 -3.43 12.21 6.37
N SER A 78 -4.39 11.33 6.13
CA SER A 78 -5.61 11.65 5.40
C SER A 78 -6.80 10.91 5.99
N HIS A 79 -7.99 11.32 5.59
CA HIS A 79 -9.24 10.67 5.99
C HIS A 79 -10.29 10.77 4.89
N THR A 80 -11.16 9.78 4.85
CA THR A 80 -12.42 9.84 4.09
C THR A 80 -13.58 10.08 5.05
N ARG A 81 -14.61 10.79 4.57
CA ARG A 81 -15.81 11.12 5.33
C ARG A 81 -17.01 10.43 4.69
N HIS A 82 -17.68 9.58 5.45
CA HIS A 82 -18.84 8.84 5.00
C HIS A 82 -20.06 9.27 5.80
N TYR A 83 -21.13 9.67 5.11
CA TYR A 83 -22.39 10.04 5.73
C TYR A 83 -23.34 8.84 5.64
N ILE A 84 -23.36 8.02 6.70
CA ILE A 84 -24.16 6.80 6.73
C ILE A 84 -25.62 7.16 6.97
N PRO A 85 -26.56 6.76 6.09
CA PRO A 85 -27.97 7.03 6.29
C PRO A 85 -28.47 6.33 7.55
N THR A 86 -29.18 7.06 8.40
CA THR A 86 -29.91 6.51 9.55
C THR A 86 -31.34 7.04 9.52
N ASN A 87 -32.25 6.42 10.28
CA ASN A 87 -33.67 6.79 10.32
C ASN A 87 -33.94 8.25 10.76
N LYS A 88 -32.95 8.95 11.33
CA LYS A 88 -33.08 10.35 11.76
C LYS A 88 -32.25 11.30 10.90
N LYS A 89 -30.92 11.25 11.06
CA LYS A 89 -29.96 12.11 10.37
C LYS A 89 -28.74 11.29 9.94
N PRO A 90 -28.15 11.56 8.76
CA PRO A 90 -26.93 10.88 8.35
C PRO A 90 -25.84 11.03 9.42
N THR A 91 -25.25 9.92 9.82
CA THR A 91 -24.17 9.91 10.81
C THR A 91 -22.84 9.98 10.09
N LEU A 92 -22.02 10.97 10.42
CA LEU A 92 -20.67 11.10 9.87
C LEU A 92 -19.75 10.05 10.51
N ILE A 93 -19.12 9.25 9.67
CA ILE A 93 -18.05 8.32 10.04
C ILE A 93 -16.77 8.77 9.34
N MET A 94 -15.71 8.90 10.13
CA MET A 94 -14.37 9.14 9.60
C MET A 94 -13.66 7.82 9.40
N ASN A 95 -12.90 7.75 8.31
CA ASN A 95 -11.99 6.66 8.04
C ASN A 95 -10.59 7.24 7.77
N THR A 96 -9.79 7.33 8.83
CA THR A 96 -8.47 7.95 8.84
C THR A 96 -7.37 6.94 8.59
N PHE A 97 -6.35 7.35 7.85
CA PHE A 97 -5.23 6.53 7.42
C PHE A 97 -3.96 7.34 7.20
N VAL A 98 -2.85 6.62 7.05
CA VAL A 98 -1.54 7.17 6.70
C VAL A 98 -1.19 6.74 5.27
N THR A 99 -0.95 7.68 4.36
CA THR A 99 -0.41 7.38 3.03
C THR A 99 1.10 7.24 3.09
N THR A 100 1.65 6.22 2.45
CA THR A 100 3.09 5.90 2.42
C THR A 100 3.65 5.80 0.99
N GLY A 101 2.77 5.82 -0.03
CA GLY A 101 3.15 5.52 -1.40
C GLY A 101 3.62 4.07 -1.54
N ASP A 102 4.62 3.81 -2.39
CA ASP A 102 5.19 2.46 -2.55
C ASP A 102 6.34 2.16 -1.57
N ARG A 103 6.59 3.06 -0.61
CA ARG A 103 7.73 2.93 0.31
C ARG A 103 7.37 2.03 1.50
N PRO A 104 8.24 1.07 1.87
CA PRO A 104 7.95 0.17 2.97
C PRO A 104 8.18 0.82 4.33
N VAL A 105 7.41 0.39 5.32
CA VAL A 105 7.75 0.52 6.74
C VAL A 105 8.72 -0.60 7.10
N LEU A 106 9.83 -0.26 7.74
CA LEU A 106 10.77 -1.26 8.26
C LEU A 106 10.65 -1.31 9.78
N ILE A 107 10.39 -2.50 10.30
CA ILE A 107 10.26 -2.78 11.72
C ILE A 107 11.50 -3.55 12.16
N ILE A 108 12.23 -3.01 13.13
CA ILE A 108 13.61 -3.37 13.44
C ILE A 108 13.67 -3.89 14.87
N TRP A 109 14.00 -5.17 15.02
CA TRP A 109 14.38 -5.75 16.31
C TRP A 109 15.90 -5.88 16.39
N LYS A 110 16.53 -4.93 17.10
CA LYS A 110 17.96 -5.01 17.46
C LYS A 110 18.21 -6.26 18.30
N GLY A 111 19.41 -6.83 18.30
CA GLY A 111 19.75 -7.95 19.20
C GLY A 111 18.97 -9.28 19.03
N ILE A 112 18.00 -9.38 18.09
CA ILE A 112 17.34 -10.65 17.78
C ILE A 112 18.08 -11.38 16.66
N THR A 113 18.32 -12.66 16.90
CA THR A 113 18.86 -13.61 15.94
C THR A 113 17.95 -14.84 15.92
N LEU A 114 17.52 -15.20 14.70
CA LEU A 114 16.75 -16.41 14.45
C LEU A 114 17.71 -17.49 13.91
N ASN A 115 17.49 -18.74 14.30
CA ASN A 115 18.13 -19.85 13.62
C ASN A 115 17.49 -20.04 12.23
N LYS A 116 18.04 -20.96 11.42
CA LYS A 116 17.56 -21.18 10.06
C LYS A 116 16.09 -21.57 10.00
N ASP A 117 15.66 -22.51 10.83
CA ASP A 117 14.29 -23.03 10.83
C ASP A 117 13.27 -21.98 11.30
N GLU A 118 13.64 -21.18 12.31
CA GLU A 118 12.86 -20.05 12.79
C GLU A 118 12.73 -18.95 11.72
N PHE A 119 13.83 -18.66 11.01
CA PHE A 119 13.84 -17.69 9.92
C PHE A 119 12.92 -18.13 8.78
N ASP A 120 13.06 -19.39 8.33
CA ASP A 120 12.26 -19.95 7.24
C ASP A 120 10.78 -20.03 7.63
N THR A 121 10.47 -20.42 8.87
CA THR A 121 9.11 -20.40 9.41
C THR A 121 8.51 -19.00 9.41
N LEU A 122 9.25 -18.01 9.94
CA LEU A 122 8.76 -16.63 9.97
C LEU A 122 8.57 -16.08 8.55
N LYS A 123 9.46 -16.42 7.61
CA LYS A 123 9.36 -16.04 6.20
C LYS A 123 8.09 -16.57 5.55
N VAL A 124 7.74 -17.83 5.79
CA VAL A 124 6.49 -18.45 5.29
C VAL A 124 5.26 -17.72 5.85
N ILE A 125 5.23 -17.48 7.16
CA ILE A 125 4.11 -16.78 7.80
C ILE A 125 3.97 -15.37 7.22
N LEU A 126 5.04 -14.57 7.19
CA LEU A 126 5.01 -13.22 6.61
C LEU A 126 4.59 -13.20 5.13
N GLY A 127 5.02 -14.20 4.35
CA GLY A 127 4.65 -14.34 2.93
C GLY A 127 3.15 -14.55 2.68
N THR A 128 2.38 -14.89 3.71
CA THR A 128 0.91 -15.07 3.64
C THR A 128 0.13 -14.02 4.43
N LEU A 129 0.80 -12.96 4.89
CA LEU A 129 0.17 -11.83 5.57
C LEU A 129 -0.43 -10.89 4.52
N HIS A 130 -1.76 -10.86 4.42
CA HIS A 130 -2.48 -10.15 3.35
C HIS A 130 -2.74 -8.66 3.64
N TYR A 131 -2.87 -8.29 4.92
CA TYR A 131 -3.10 -6.92 5.36
C TYR A 131 -2.59 -6.72 6.80
N LEU A 132 -2.29 -5.47 7.15
CA LEU A 132 -1.94 -5.06 8.53
C LEU A 132 -2.86 -3.92 8.99
N GLY A 133 -3.52 -4.08 10.13
CA GLY A 133 -4.50 -3.09 10.62
C GLY A 133 -5.91 -3.46 10.14
N ARG A 134 -6.50 -2.65 9.27
CA ARG A 134 -7.79 -2.94 8.63
C ARG A 134 -7.60 -3.55 7.24
N ALA A 135 -8.66 -4.16 6.69
CA ALA A 135 -8.61 -4.91 5.44
C ALA A 135 -8.21 -4.05 4.22
N GLU A 136 -8.43 -2.74 4.29
CA GLU A 136 -8.02 -1.75 3.29
C GLU A 136 -6.49 -1.65 3.17
N SER A 137 -5.77 -1.93 4.26
CA SER A 137 -4.30 -1.91 4.35
C SER A 137 -3.64 -3.17 3.77
N ARG A 138 -4.00 -3.53 2.53
CA ARG A 138 -3.38 -4.69 1.85
C ARG A 138 -1.88 -4.51 1.79
N CYS A 139 -1.11 -5.54 2.13
CA CYS A 139 0.34 -5.41 2.21
C CYS A 139 1.09 -6.66 1.76
N VAL A 140 2.38 -6.48 1.54
CA VAL A 140 3.37 -7.54 1.39
C VAL A 140 4.37 -7.39 2.53
N ALA A 141 4.53 -8.46 3.31
CA ALA A 141 5.48 -8.51 4.41
C ALA A 141 6.62 -9.48 4.08
N THR A 142 7.86 -9.05 4.31
CA THR A 142 9.05 -9.87 4.05
C THR A 142 10.10 -9.63 5.14
N ILE A 143 11.02 -10.57 5.31
CA ILE A 143 12.24 -10.32 6.07
C ILE A 143 13.19 -9.55 5.14
N SER A 144 13.61 -8.36 5.55
CA SER A 144 14.48 -7.49 4.75
C SER A 144 15.89 -8.07 4.66
N THR A 145 16.52 -7.94 3.50
CA THR A 145 17.95 -8.22 3.30
C THR A 145 18.84 -7.09 3.84
N ILE A 146 18.26 -5.91 4.10
CA ILE A 146 18.98 -4.75 4.60
C ILE A 146 19.19 -4.90 6.11
N THR A 147 20.45 -5.04 6.51
CA THR A 147 20.87 -5.26 7.91
C THR A 147 21.45 -4.02 8.58
N ASN A 148 21.58 -2.90 7.87
CA ASN A 148 22.16 -1.67 8.42
C ASN A 148 21.22 -0.46 8.23
N VAL A 149 19.96 -0.62 8.69
CA VAL A 149 18.96 0.46 8.63
C VAL A 149 19.11 1.33 9.88
N LYS A 150 19.32 2.64 9.68
CA LYS A 150 19.25 3.61 10.76
C LYS A 150 17.77 3.92 11.05
N PRO A 151 17.25 3.62 12.26
CA PRO A 151 15.87 3.92 12.60
C PRO A 151 15.66 5.44 12.73
N ASN A 152 14.48 5.90 12.32
CA ASN A 152 14.03 7.30 12.48
C ASN A 152 12.85 7.43 13.45
N CYS A 153 12.43 6.33 14.08
CA CYS A 153 11.42 6.30 15.12
C CYS A 153 11.80 5.22 16.15
N VAL A 154 12.15 5.66 17.36
CA VAL A 154 12.68 4.80 18.44
C VAL A 154 11.92 5.05 19.73
N SER A 155 11.92 4.08 20.64
CA SER A 155 11.31 4.28 21.96
C SER A 155 12.03 5.39 22.72
N PHE A 156 11.26 6.23 23.42
CA PHE A 156 11.72 7.35 24.22
C PHE A 156 11.61 7.02 25.71
N ASP A 157 12.70 7.19 26.46
CA ASP A 157 12.68 7.16 27.93
C ASP A 157 12.42 8.59 28.47
N CYS A 158 11.68 8.72 29.57
CA CYS A 158 11.41 10.03 30.17
C CYS A 158 12.67 10.72 30.71
N ASN A 159 13.76 9.98 30.91
CA ASN A 159 15.06 10.53 31.28
C ASN A 159 15.85 11.09 30.09
N ASP A 160 15.42 10.79 28.86
CA ASP A 160 16.06 11.29 27.66
C ASP A 160 15.64 12.74 27.37
N GLN A 161 16.54 13.51 26.76
CA GLN A 161 16.20 14.84 26.27
C GLN A 161 15.53 14.73 24.90
N LEU A 162 14.26 15.16 24.81
CA LEU A 162 13.55 15.20 23.54
C LEU A 162 14.15 16.26 22.62
N SER A 163 14.57 15.84 21.43
CA SER A 163 14.99 16.76 20.36
C SER A 163 13.84 17.69 19.98
N ILE A 164 14.15 18.98 19.76
CA ILE A 164 13.15 20.00 19.41
C ILE A 164 12.43 19.69 18.10
N ASP A 165 13.04 18.87 17.24
CA ASP A 165 12.51 18.50 15.92
C ASP A 165 11.67 17.22 15.94
N HIS A 166 11.40 16.67 17.14
CA HIS A 166 10.63 15.44 17.31
C HIS A 166 9.38 15.67 18.16
N ASN A 167 8.32 14.95 17.79
CA ASN A 167 7.11 14.74 18.58
C ASN A 167 7.18 13.38 19.29
N LEU A 168 6.31 13.20 20.28
CA LEU A 168 6.09 11.91 20.92
C LEU A 168 4.77 11.30 20.46
N VAL A 169 4.80 10.00 20.19
CA VAL A 169 3.60 9.20 19.90
C VAL A 169 3.54 7.98 20.81
N SER A 170 2.35 7.66 21.29
CA SER A 170 2.13 6.49 22.13
C SER A 170 1.90 5.23 21.29
N VAL A 171 2.70 4.19 21.51
CA VAL A 171 2.70 2.93 20.74
C VAL A 171 2.51 1.76 21.68
N LEU A 172 1.48 0.94 21.42
CA LEU A 172 1.19 -0.26 22.19
C LEU A 172 2.17 -1.39 21.82
N THR A 173 3.01 -1.79 22.75
CA THR A 173 4.12 -2.70 22.48
C THR A 173 4.06 -3.93 23.38
N PRO A 174 4.27 -5.16 22.85
CA PRO A 174 4.36 -6.36 23.67
C PRO A 174 5.69 -6.35 24.42
N ILE A 175 5.67 -6.59 25.73
CA ILE A 175 6.87 -6.64 26.56
C ILE A 175 6.85 -7.89 27.42
N LYS A 176 7.94 -8.66 27.34
CA LYS A 176 8.14 -9.95 28.04
C LYS A 176 7.96 -9.89 29.58
N ASN A 177 8.10 -8.72 30.20
CA ASN A 177 8.19 -8.56 31.66
C ASN A 177 7.15 -7.60 32.26
N VAL A 178 6.00 -7.37 31.62
CA VAL A 178 4.90 -6.70 32.32
C VAL A 178 4.18 -7.75 33.15
N GLU A 179 4.24 -7.63 34.48
CA GLU A 179 3.44 -8.47 35.37
C GLU A 179 1.96 -8.31 35.06
N PHE A 180 1.25 -9.42 34.90
CA PHE A 180 -0.20 -9.40 34.80
C PHE A 180 -0.82 -10.64 35.45
N VAL A 181 -2.08 -10.53 35.85
CA VAL A 181 -2.89 -11.68 36.26
C VAL A 181 -3.32 -12.39 34.98
N ASP A 182 -3.01 -13.68 34.88
CA ASP A 182 -3.34 -14.50 33.72
C ASP A 182 -4.85 -14.42 33.44
N ILE A 183 -5.23 -13.88 32.28
CA ILE A 183 -6.64 -13.78 31.87
C ILE A 183 -7.15 -15.14 31.37
N LEU A 184 -6.26 -16.01 30.89
CA LEU A 184 -6.61 -17.28 30.26
C LEU A 184 -6.76 -18.41 31.28
N ASN A 185 -6.18 -18.28 32.48
CA ASN A 185 -6.26 -19.26 33.56
C ASN A 185 -6.85 -18.63 34.83
N GLN A 186 -7.78 -19.33 35.50
CA GLN A 186 -8.37 -18.96 36.79
C GLN A 186 -7.31 -18.74 37.92
N PRO A 187 -7.66 -18.12 39.07
CA PRO A 187 -6.78 -17.25 39.85
C PRO A 187 -5.72 -18.03 40.64
N SER A 188 -4.71 -18.55 39.97
CA SER A 188 -3.48 -18.97 40.63
C SER A 188 -2.66 -17.72 40.97
N SER A 189 -2.34 -17.58 42.25
CA SER A 189 -1.60 -16.51 42.93
C SER A 189 -0.18 -16.19 42.39
N LYS A 190 0.20 -16.72 41.23
CA LYS A 190 1.46 -16.38 40.53
C LYS A 190 1.16 -15.63 39.24
N LYS A 191 1.40 -14.31 39.26
CA LYS A 191 1.40 -13.42 38.09
C LYS A 191 2.54 -13.82 37.15
N THR A 192 2.30 -14.77 36.26
CA THR A 192 3.33 -15.25 35.33
C THR A 192 2.98 -14.79 33.93
N TYR A 193 3.94 -14.14 33.26
CA TYR A 193 3.80 -13.70 31.87
C TYR A 193 3.44 -14.89 30.97
N ASN A 194 2.28 -14.81 30.32
CA ASN A 194 1.86 -15.77 29.31
C ASN A 194 1.78 -15.07 27.95
N LEU A 195 2.73 -15.32 27.04
CA LEU A 195 2.76 -14.73 25.70
C LEU A 195 1.44 -14.94 24.92
N LYS A 196 0.65 -15.98 25.25
CA LYS A 196 -0.67 -16.22 24.67
C LYS A 196 -1.67 -15.11 25.00
N SER A 197 -1.40 -14.22 25.96
CA SER A 197 -2.23 -13.04 26.22
C SER A 197 -2.39 -12.14 25.00
N ILE A 198 -1.49 -12.22 24.03
CA ILE A 198 -1.59 -11.49 22.77
C ILE A 198 -2.80 -11.90 21.92
N THR A 199 -3.37 -13.07 22.18
CA THR A 199 -4.57 -13.56 21.49
C THR A 199 -5.87 -13.19 22.21
N VAL A 200 -5.80 -12.49 23.34
CA VAL A 200 -6.99 -12.05 24.09
C VAL A 200 -7.84 -11.10 23.23
N THR A 201 -9.14 -11.32 23.25
CA THR A 201 -10.12 -10.50 22.52
C THR A 201 -10.54 -9.28 23.33
N THR A 202 -11.06 -8.24 22.67
CA THR A 202 -11.60 -7.05 23.34
C THR A 202 -12.75 -7.39 24.29
N GLY A 203 -13.61 -8.36 23.94
CA GLY A 203 -14.68 -8.84 24.81
C GLY A 203 -14.16 -9.40 26.13
N GLN A 204 -13.14 -10.27 26.08
CA GLN A 204 -12.49 -10.82 27.28
C GLN A 204 -11.82 -9.74 28.15
N LEU A 205 -11.26 -8.68 27.54
CA LEU A 205 -10.70 -7.55 28.29
C LEU A 205 -11.79 -6.78 29.04
N HIS A 206 -12.92 -6.52 28.38
CA HIS A 206 -14.05 -5.80 28.99
C HIS A 206 -14.67 -6.58 30.14
N GLU A 207 -14.89 -7.89 29.97
CA GLU A 207 -15.41 -8.77 31.03
C GLU A 207 -14.54 -8.78 32.29
N LYS A 208 -13.23 -8.56 32.12
CA LYS A 208 -12.23 -8.56 33.20
C LYS A 208 -11.77 -7.15 33.60
N ASN A 209 -12.41 -6.10 33.08
CA ASN A 209 -12.09 -4.68 33.34
C ASN A 209 -10.62 -4.30 33.09
N TYR A 210 -9.98 -4.91 32.09
CA TYR A 210 -8.63 -4.54 31.69
C TYR A 210 -8.63 -3.36 30.72
N GLN A 211 -7.91 -2.29 31.07
CA GLN A 211 -7.68 -1.15 30.19
C GLN A 211 -6.73 -1.48 29.03
N TYR A 212 -5.72 -2.31 29.32
CA TYR A 212 -4.70 -2.74 28.35
C TYR A 212 -4.63 -4.27 28.31
N PRO A 213 -4.33 -4.86 27.15
CA PRO A 213 -4.08 -6.28 27.08
C PRO A 213 -2.92 -6.68 27.99
N PRO A 214 -3.02 -7.80 28.71
CA PRO A 214 -1.91 -8.28 29.51
C PRO A 214 -0.66 -8.52 28.66
N GLY A 215 0.50 -8.08 29.13
CA GLY A 215 1.76 -8.20 28.39
C GLY A 215 1.96 -7.13 27.32
N ALA A 216 1.03 -6.17 27.21
CA ALA A 216 1.21 -4.95 26.43
C ALA A 216 1.55 -3.78 27.36
N LYS A 217 2.40 -2.87 26.88
CA LYS A 217 2.66 -1.58 27.53
C LYS A 217 2.56 -0.48 26.49
N LEU A 218 2.00 0.66 26.90
CA LEU A 218 2.07 1.88 26.11
C LEU A 218 3.45 2.50 26.30
N LEU A 219 4.23 2.60 25.23
CA LEU A 219 5.53 3.25 25.20
C LEU A 219 5.45 4.53 24.38
N TYR A 220 6.28 5.52 24.70
CA TYR A 220 6.44 6.69 23.83
C TYR A 220 7.53 6.41 22.81
N TYR A 221 7.29 6.86 21.58
CA TYR A 221 8.25 6.83 20.50
C TYR A 221 8.51 8.24 19.99
N THR A 222 9.74 8.52 19.59
CA THR A 222 10.08 9.75 18.88
C THR A 222 9.62 9.66 17.43
N LEU A 223 9.10 10.76 16.92
CA LEU A 223 8.66 10.88 15.54
C LEU A 223 9.07 12.26 15.01
N PRO A 224 9.79 12.38 13.88
CA PRO A 224 10.15 13.69 13.34
C PRO A 224 8.92 14.57 13.13
N LYS A 225 9.00 15.87 13.46
CA LYS A 225 7.86 16.79 13.36
C LYS A 225 7.27 16.87 11.94
N ASN A 226 8.13 16.82 10.95
CA ASN A 226 7.81 16.85 9.53
C ASN A 226 7.47 15.47 8.94
N CYS A 227 7.32 14.41 9.75
CA CYS A 227 7.06 13.05 9.25
C CYS A 227 5.78 12.89 8.41
N PHE A 228 4.84 13.84 8.55
CA PHE A 228 3.58 13.88 7.79
C PHE A 228 3.53 15.01 6.77
N GLU A 229 4.56 15.85 6.72
CA GLU A 229 4.65 16.91 5.73
C GLU A 229 5.00 16.26 4.38
N PRO A 230 4.24 16.55 3.31
CA PRO A 230 4.58 16.02 2.01
C PRO A 230 5.92 16.62 1.58
N GLU A 231 6.94 15.78 1.40
CA GLU A 231 8.06 16.18 0.55
C GLU A 231 7.49 16.35 -0.86
N ILE A 232 7.33 17.61 -1.28
CA ILE A 232 7.02 17.94 -2.67
C ILE A 232 8.31 17.66 -3.45
N THR A 233 8.59 16.39 -3.68
CA THR A 233 9.56 16.03 -4.71
C THR A 233 8.87 16.40 -6.00
N HIS A 234 9.22 17.57 -6.54
CA HIS A 234 9.02 17.84 -7.95
C HIS A 234 9.84 16.78 -8.69
N SER A 235 9.23 15.62 -8.91
CA SER A 235 9.77 14.65 -9.82
C SER A 235 9.73 15.32 -11.18
N THR A 236 10.85 15.93 -11.53
CA THR A 236 11.25 16.05 -12.91
C THR A 236 11.51 14.62 -13.36
N ASN A 237 10.43 13.86 -13.57
CA ASN A 237 10.45 12.65 -14.37
C ASN A 237 10.85 13.12 -15.77
N THR A 238 12.15 13.35 -15.94
CA THR A 238 12.88 13.07 -17.17
C THR A 238 12.94 11.55 -17.29
N SER A 239 11.80 10.87 -17.17
CA SER A 239 11.65 9.63 -17.88
C SER A 239 11.85 10.04 -19.33
N GLN A 240 12.99 9.69 -19.89
CA GLN A 240 13.22 9.68 -21.31
C GLN A 240 11.95 9.07 -21.91
N MET A 241 11.06 9.92 -22.46
CA MET A 241 9.70 9.49 -22.80
C MET A 241 9.88 8.27 -23.67
N SER A 242 9.50 7.09 -23.14
CA SER A 242 9.34 5.92 -23.98
C SER A 242 8.42 6.37 -25.10
N SER A 243 8.83 6.11 -26.34
CA SER A 243 8.10 6.53 -27.54
C SER A 243 6.61 6.27 -27.32
N ILE A 244 5.75 7.29 -27.42
CA ILE A 244 4.32 7.13 -27.15
C ILE A 244 3.78 6.09 -28.14
N THR A 245 3.33 4.93 -27.64
CA THR A 245 2.84 3.82 -28.49
C THR A 245 1.33 3.81 -28.65
N LEU A 246 0.62 4.55 -27.82
CA LEU A 246 -0.83 4.56 -27.77
C LEU A 246 -1.35 5.98 -27.58
N VAL A 247 -2.29 6.37 -28.43
CA VAL A 247 -3.07 7.60 -28.30
C VAL A 247 -4.55 7.22 -28.25
N ARG A 248 -5.29 7.75 -27.28
CA ARG A 248 -6.70 7.42 -27.08
C ARG A 248 -7.55 8.68 -27.06
N TYR A 249 -8.59 8.69 -27.88
CA TYR A 249 -9.58 9.77 -27.97
C TYR A 249 -10.91 9.31 -27.39
N ALA A 250 -11.58 10.20 -26.67
CA ALA A 250 -13.02 10.09 -26.43
C ALA A 250 -13.76 10.63 -27.65
N VAL A 251 -14.76 9.89 -28.14
CA VAL A 251 -15.61 10.29 -29.27
C VAL A 251 -16.85 10.95 -28.69
N ALA A 252 -17.02 12.25 -28.97
CA ALA A 252 -18.15 13.03 -28.51
C ALA A 252 -18.81 13.78 -29.67
N GLY A 253 -20.13 13.82 -29.69
CA GLY A 253 -20.92 14.54 -30.69
C GLY A 253 -22.41 14.46 -30.41
N ALA A 254 -23.20 15.30 -31.08
CA ALA A 254 -24.66 15.28 -30.97
C ALA A 254 -25.27 13.95 -31.48
N VAL A 255 -24.59 13.31 -32.43
CA VAL A 255 -24.89 11.97 -32.94
C VAL A 255 -23.59 11.18 -32.94
N CYS A 256 -23.51 10.15 -32.10
CA CYS A 256 -22.35 9.28 -32.03
C CYS A 256 -22.48 8.10 -33.01
N PRO A 257 -21.39 7.65 -33.65
CA PRO A 257 -21.42 6.52 -34.58
C PRO A 257 -21.85 5.22 -33.88
N SER A 258 -22.61 4.38 -34.57
CA SER A 258 -22.92 3.03 -34.10
C SER A 258 -21.69 2.13 -34.23
N ILE A 259 -21.64 1.03 -33.48
CA ILE A 259 -20.63 -0.01 -33.63
C ILE A 259 -20.56 -0.57 -35.06
N SER A 260 -21.67 -0.54 -35.83
CA SER A 260 -21.67 -0.97 -37.23
C SER A 260 -20.80 -0.08 -38.13
N ASP A 261 -20.51 1.16 -37.70
CA ASP A 261 -19.67 2.10 -38.43
C ASP A 261 -18.18 1.99 -38.07
N THR A 262 -17.76 0.98 -37.31
CA THR A 262 -16.37 0.80 -36.86
C THR A 262 -15.35 0.97 -37.99
N MET A 263 -15.54 0.28 -39.12
CA MET A 263 -14.60 0.41 -40.25
C MET A 263 -14.56 1.83 -40.82
N ARG A 264 -15.71 2.50 -40.91
CA ARG A 264 -15.79 3.88 -41.43
C ARG A 264 -15.10 4.86 -40.49
N VAL A 265 -15.31 4.73 -39.18
CA VAL A 265 -14.67 5.56 -38.17
C VAL A 265 -13.15 5.35 -38.18
N ALA A 266 -12.69 4.10 -38.25
CA ALA A 266 -11.27 3.77 -38.32
C ALA A 266 -10.61 4.36 -39.57
N ASP A 267 -11.22 4.19 -40.75
CA ASP A 267 -10.68 4.69 -42.01
C ASP A 267 -10.70 6.23 -42.10
N THR A 268 -11.75 6.86 -41.55
CA THR A 268 -11.83 8.32 -41.44
C THR A 268 -10.73 8.87 -40.55
N ALA A 269 -10.49 8.25 -39.38
CA ALA A 269 -9.41 8.65 -38.48
C ALA A 269 -8.04 8.49 -39.12
N ARG A 270 -7.79 7.37 -39.80
CA ARG A 270 -6.56 7.12 -40.55
C ARG A 270 -6.33 8.18 -41.63
N SER A 271 -7.35 8.46 -42.43
CA SER A 271 -7.31 9.48 -43.48
C SER A 271 -7.05 10.87 -42.90
N ALA A 272 -7.66 11.20 -41.75
CA ALA A 272 -7.45 12.47 -41.06
C ALA A 272 -6.01 12.62 -40.54
N CYS A 273 -5.45 11.59 -39.89
CA CYS A 273 -4.04 11.56 -39.46
C CYS A 273 -3.10 11.77 -40.65
N MET A 274 -3.30 11.05 -41.75
CA MET A 274 -2.49 11.20 -42.95
C MET A 274 -2.60 12.61 -43.56
N SER A 275 -3.82 13.14 -43.66
CA SER A 275 -4.06 14.48 -44.23
C SER A 275 -3.40 15.58 -43.40
N ARG A 276 -3.56 15.53 -42.08
CA ARG A 276 -2.98 16.53 -41.18
C ARG A 276 -1.45 16.41 -41.16
N TYR A 277 -0.89 15.20 -41.16
CA TYR A 277 0.56 15.00 -41.26
C TYR A 277 1.13 15.58 -42.56
N GLY A 278 0.47 15.30 -43.70
CA GLY A 278 0.86 15.85 -45.00
C GLY A 278 0.82 17.38 -45.04
N LYS A 279 -0.23 18.00 -44.47
CA LYS A 279 -0.32 19.48 -44.35
C LYS A 279 0.82 20.07 -43.52
N HIS A 280 1.20 19.42 -42.43
CA HIS A 280 2.28 19.90 -41.56
C HIS A 280 3.70 19.63 -42.10
N LYS A 281 3.85 18.74 -43.10
CA LYS A 281 5.15 18.29 -43.62
C LYS A 281 5.25 18.36 -45.15
N ASN A 282 4.71 19.40 -45.78
CA ASN A 282 4.83 19.65 -47.22
C ASN A 282 4.47 18.44 -48.10
N ASN A 283 3.34 17.79 -47.83
CA ASN A 283 2.85 16.58 -48.50
C ASN A 283 3.67 15.30 -48.27
N ASN A 284 4.53 15.24 -47.25
CA ASN A 284 5.16 13.99 -46.85
C ASN A 284 4.16 12.98 -46.27
N VAL A 285 4.49 11.70 -46.40
CA VAL A 285 3.68 10.58 -45.89
C VAL A 285 4.37 9.96 -44.68
N SER A 286 3.65 9.80 -43.57
CA SER A 286 4.14 9.04 -42.42
C SER A 286 4.05 7.53 -42.72
N PRO A 287 5.15 6.76 -42.60
CA PRO A 287 5.10 5.30 -42.70
C PRO A 287 4.24 4.68 -41.60
N THR A 288 4.25 5.26 -40.40
CA THR A 288 3.45 4.81 -39.26
C THR A 288 1.95 4.94 -39.54
N PHE A 289 1.48 6.06 -40.09
CA PHE A 289 0.04 6.23 -40.40
C PHE A 289 -0.39 5.54 -41.69
N SER A 290 0.45 5.57 -42.73
CA SER A 290 0.10 5.00 -44.03
C SER A 290 0.32 3.49 -44.12
N GLY A 291 1.18 2.93 -43.26
CA GLY A 291 1.61 1.54 -43.38
C GLY A 291 2.43 1.25 -44.64
N LYS A 292 3.01 2.29 -45.27
CA LYS A 292 3.83 2.18 -46.47
C LYS A 292 5.20 2.80 -46.27
N ASP A 293 6.23 2.25 -46.91
CA ASP A 293 7.55 2.85 -46.96
C ASP A 293 7.61 4.04 -47.95
N GLY A 294 8.80 4.64 -48.11
CA GLY A 294 9.03 5.76 -49.02
C GLY A 294 8.82 5.43 -50.49
N ASP A 295 8.85 4.15 -50.87
CA ASP A 295 8.59 3.67 -52.22
C ASP A 295 7.11 3.25 -52.42
N GLY A 296 6.27 3.44 -51.40
CA GLY A 296 4.85 3.12 -51.43
C GLY A 296 4.52 1.64 -51.23
N LYS A 297 5.50 0.80 -50.86
CA LYS A 297 5.29 -0.62 -50.58
C LYS A 297 4.79 -0.81 -49.14
N PRO A 298 3.92 -1.80 -48.86
CA PRO A 298 3.46 -2.09 -47.52
C PRO A 298 4.60 -2.44 -46.57
N LEU A 299 4.55 -1.90 -45.34
CA LEU A 299 5.51 -2.23 -44.28
C LEU A 299 5.33 -3.68 -43.81
N VAL A 300 6.44 -4.36 -43.51
CA VAL A 300 6.47 -5.69 -42.92
C VAL A 300 6.26 -5.64 -41.39
N ASP A 301 5.90 -6.77 -40.78
CA ASP A 301 5.73 -6.95 -39.32
C ASP A 301 4.69 -6.07 -38.62
N HIS A 302 3.72 -5.52 -39.38
CA HIS A 302 2.60 -4.74 -38.84
C HIS A 302 3.03 -3.60 -37.90
N VAL A 303 4.16 -2.96 -38.21
CA VAL A 303 4.74 -1.87 -37.40
C VAL A 303 3.99 -0.54 -37.49
N HIS A 304 2.95 -0.48 -38.32
CA HIS A 304 2.13 0.71 -38.55
C HIS A 304 0.99 0.84 -37.53
N ALA A 305 0.33 2.00 -37.55
CA ALA A 305 -0.74 2.34 -36.63
C ALA A 305 -2.02 1.53 -36.91
N PHE A 306 -2.58 0.94 -35.86
CA PHE A 306 -3.90 0.35 -35.83
C PHE A 306 -4.92 1.34 -35.28
N TYR A 307 -6.05 1.47 -35.95
CA TYR A 307 -7.14 2.38 -35.58
C TYR A 307 -8.30 1.53 -35.07
N LEU A 308 -8.56 1.60 -33.77
CA LEU A 308 -9.46 0.71 -33.05
C LEU A 308 -10.58 1.52 -32.38
N PRO A 309 -11.72 1.75 -33.07
CA PRO A 309 -12.92 2.25 -32.44
C PRO A 309 -13.50 1.21 -31.48
N THR A 310 -13.86 1.63 -30.28
CA THR A 310 -14.44 0.77 -29.25
C THR A 310 -15.67 1.43 -28.63
N TYR A 311 -16.54 0.61 -28.06
CA TYR A 311 -17.62 1.03 -27.19
C TYR A 311 -17.39 0.40 -25.82
N GLU A 312 -17.31 1.22 -24.78
CA GLU A 312 -17.19 0.74 -23.40
C GLU A 312 -18.51 0.89 -22.62
N THR A 313 -19.46 1.64 -23.19
CA THR A 313 -20.83 1.77 -22.69
C THR A 313 -21.75 0.69 -23.25
N GLN A 314 -22.85 0.36 -22.55
CA GLN A 314 -23.75 -0.75 -22.93
C GLN A 314 -24.55 -0.51 -24.24
N ASN A 315 -24.46 0.68 -24.85
CA ASN A 315 -25.38 1.12 -25.90
C ASN A 315 -24.91 0.83 -27.34
N LYS A 316 -23.83 0.06 -27.54
CA LYS A 316 -23.24 -0.23 -28.88
C LYS A 316 -22.93 1.04 -29.70
N ILE A 317 -22.62 2.12 -29.01
CA ILE A 317 -22.22 3.41 -29.58
C ILE A 317 -20.72 3.54 -29.38
N ILE A 318 -20.00 3.88 -30.45
CA ILE A 318 -18.55 4.11 -30.38
C ILE A 318 -18.31 5.35 -29.52
N ASP A 319 -17.66 5.15 -28.37
CA ASP A 319 -17.35 6.21 -27.40
C ASP A 319 -15.83 6.47 -27.28
N HIS A 320 -15.00 5.58 -27.83
CA HIS A 320 -13.55 5.75 -27.86
C HIS A 320 -12.94 5.34 -29.20
N LEU A 321 -11.83 6.00 -29.53
CA LEU A 321 -10.94 5.62 -30.62
C LEU A 321 -9.52 5.47 -30.07
N THR A 322 -8.97 4.27 -30.16
CA THR A 322 -7.59 3.99 -29.79
C THR A 322 -6.72 3.84 -31.03
N ILE A 323 -5.59 4.55 -31.07
CA ILE A 323 -4.58 4.44 -32.12
C ILE A 323 -3.31 3.86 -31.51
N ILE A 324 -2.83 2.72 -32.02
CA ILE A 324 -1.67 2.00 -31.47
C ILE A 324 -0.63 1.76 -32.55
N ALA A 325 0.63 2.11 -32.29
CA ALA A 325 1.76 1.79 -33.13
C ALA A 325 2.85 1.08 -32.31
N LYS A 326 3.24 -0.13 -32.71
CA LYS A 326 4.19 -0.98 -31.96
C LYS A 326 5.55 -0.30 -31.72
N ASN A 327 6.01 0.48 -32.69
CA ASN A 327 7.28 1.20 -32.64
C ASN A 327 7.15 2.65 -32.14
N GLY A 328 5.96 3.04 -31.70
CA GLY A 328 5.68 4.39 -31.21
C GLY A 328 5.45 5.44 -32.30
N PHE A 329 4.95 6.58 -31.86
CA PHE A 329 4.78 7.79 -32.66
C PHE A 329 5.96 8.73 -32.43
N ASN A 330 6.49 9.31 -33.51
CA ASN A 330 7.48 10.37 -33.38
C ASN A 330 6.83 11.72 -33.05
N ALA A 331 7.64 12.71 -32.68
CA ALA A 331 7.15 14.04 -32.30
C ALA A 331 6.35 14.73 -33.41
N HIS A 332 6.60 14.42 -34.69
CA HIS A 332 5.83 15.01 -35.79
C HIS A 332 4.49 14.35 -36.00
N GLU A 333 4.36 13.05 -35.69
CA GLU A 333 3.11 12.31 -35.73
C GLU A 333 2.18 12.66 -34.57
N LEU A 334 2.75 13.02 -33.41
CA LEU A 334 1.98 13.45 -32.23
C LEU A 334 1.43 14.87 -32.33
N ASN A 335 2.01 15.72 -33.18
CA ASN A 335 1.62 17.13 -33.35
C ASN A 335 0.64 17.34 -34.51
N VAL A 336 -0.10 16.29 -34.90
CA VAL A 336 -1.00 16.23 -36.07
C VAL A 336 -2.44 16.61 -35.74
#